data_AF-A0A936W6J6-F1
#
_entry.id   AF-A0A936W6J6-F1
#
_cell.length_a   1.000
_cell.length_b   1.000
_cell.length_c   1.000
_cell.angle_alpha   90.00
_cell.angle_beta   90.00
_cell.angle_gamma   90.00
#
_symmetry.space_group_name_H-M   'P 1'
#
loop_
_entity.id
_entity.type
_entity.pdbx_description
1 polymer ?
#
loop_
_entity_poly.entity_id
_entity_poly.type
_entity_poly.pdbx_seq_one_letter_code
_entity_poly.pdbx_strand_id
1 'polypeptide(L)'
;MRPFALAICFLPFSLFAQHCGYDFASVIVVRPHAAGDSAVIEGLRITLLDSNNLPLMHQGHAWDLFRPNSDYEACAHWQGGFMAGYQVCFPFAKDNYVLVIPTGYDTSKMKVLVQDERPRSHVDVRRRIWPERYTQKVVPLTAFDSYRLCGVYDEEVYPHTEGRPNFAPVDVILRLQ
;
A
#
# COMPACT_ATOMS: atom_id res chain seq x y z
N MET A 1 66.87 -2.83 13.68
CA MET A 1 65.97 -2.16 12.72
C MET A 1 65.19 -3.26 12.00
N ARG A 2 63.92 -3.46 12.35
CA ARG A 2 63.04 -4.48 11.75
C ARG A 2 61.83 -3.73 11.15
N PRO A 3 61.46 -3.97 9.88
CA PRO A 3 60.50 -3.14 9.19
C PRO A 3 59.08 -3.39 9.73
N PHE A 4 58.50 -2.34 10.31
CA PHE A 4 57.08 -2.21 10.61
C PHE A 4 56.37 -1.88 9.28
N ALA A 5 56.03 -2.90 8.49
CA ALA A 5 55.26 -2.68 7.27
C ALA A 5 54.62 -4.00 6.81
N LEU A 6 53.37 -4.24 7.23
CA LEU A 6 52.29 -4.89 6.45
C LEU A 6 51.15 -5.27 7.40
N ALA A 7 50.29 -4.30 7.69
CA ALA A 7 48.97 -4.54 8.28
C ALA A 7 47.96 -3.53 7.74
N ILE A 8 47.89 -3.40 6.42
CA ILE A 8 46.81 -2.68 5.72
C ILE A 8 46.31 -3.61 4.60
N CYS A 9 45.64 -4.70 4.96
CA CYS A 9 44.97 -5.62 4.03
C CYS A 9 43.68 -6.22 4.63
N PHE A 10 43.01 -5.49 5.53
CA PHE A 10 41.69 -5.87 6.05
C PHE A 10 40.74 -4.66 6.06
N LEU A 11 40.64 -3.97 4.93
CA LEU A 11 39.46 -3.13 4.69
C LEU A 11 38.37 -4.04 4.12
N PRO A 12 37.20 -4.15 4.78
CA PRO A 12 36.17 -5.10 4.38
C PRO A 12 35.60 -4.69 3.03
N PHE A 13 35.67 -5.61 2.05
CA PHE A 13 35.04 -5.54 0.73
C PHE A 13 33.50 -5.66 0.78
N SER A 14 32.86 -5.19 1.85
CA SER A 14 31.44 -5.43 2.08
C SER A 14 30.66 -4.12 2.26
N LEU A 15 30.88 -3.15 1.38
CA LEU A 15 29.85 -2.14 1.08
C LEU A 15 28.98 -2.67 -0.07
N PHE A 16 28.36 -3.84 0.12
CA PHE A 16 27.16 -4.14 -0.63
C PHE A 16 26.12 -3.16 -0.09
N ALA A 17 25.83 -2.10 -0.85
CA ALA A 17 24.60 -1.37 -0.67
C ALA A 17 23.48 -2.42 -0.69
N GLN A 18 22.85 -2.66 0.47
CA GLN A 18 21.75 -3.60 0.61
C GLN A 18 20.53 -2.97 -0.07
N HIS A 19 20.55 -2.96 -1.40
CA HIS A 19 19.43 -2.56 -2.21
C HIS A 19 18.35 -3.62 -2.05
N CYS A 20 17.21 -3.25 -1.47
CA CYS A 20 16.07 -4.14 -1.43
C CYS A 20 15.28 -4.00 -2.74
N GLY A 21 14.50 -5.03 -3.10
CA GLY A 21 13.71 -5.02 -4.35
C GLY A 21 12.68 -3.88 -4.45
N TYR A 22 12.49 -3.11 -3.38
CA TYR A 22 11.57 -1.98 -3.26
C TYR A 22 12.27 -0.69 -2.83
N ASP A 23 13.56 -0.57 -3.12
CA ASP A 23 14.26 0.68 -2.87
C ASP A 23 13.49 1.86 -3.45
N PHE A 24 13.39 2.92 -2.66
CA PHE A 24 12.66 4.14 -3.00
C PHE A 24 11.15 3.93 -3.21
N ALA A 25 10.56 2.88 -2.66
CA ALA A 25 9.12 2.67 -2.64
C ALA A 25 8.55 2.72 -1.22
N SER A 26 7.30 3.17 -1.14
CA SER A 26 6.46 3.12 0.05
C SER A 26 5.10 2.54 -0.32
N VAL A 27 4.42 1.94 0.64
CA VAL A 27 3.06 1.42 0.48
C VAL A 27 2.07 2.19 1.35
N ILE A 28 0.91 2.49 0.79
CA ILE A 28 -0.28 2.92 1.53
C ILE A 28 -1.25 1.75 1.51
N VAL A 29 -1.84 1.46 2.67
CA VAL A 29 -2.83 0.38 2.80
C VAL A 29 -4.13 0.93 3.34
N VAL A 30 -5.24 0.56 2.71
CA VAL A 30 -6.58 1.05 3.01
C VAL A 30 -7.48 -0.13 3.35
N ARG A 31 -8.15 -0.04 4.50
CA ARG A 31 -9.13 -1.02 4.96
C ARG A 31 -10.54 -0.42 4.90
N PRO A 32 -11.27 -0.59 3.78
CA PRO A 32 -12.67 -0.21 3.71
C PRO A 32 -13.57 -1.29 4.31
N HIS A 33 -14.42 -0.94 5.28
CA HIS A 33 -15.32 -1.89 5.92
C HIS A 33 -16.64 -1.21 6.36
N ALA A 34 -17.67 -2.02 6.62
CA ALA A 34 -18.94 -1.51 7.13
C ALA A 34 -18.85 -1.21 8.64
N ALA A 35 -19.71 -0.32 9.14
CA ALA A 35 -19.77 -0.02 10.57
C ALA A 35 -20.15 -1.27 11.38
N GLY A 36 -19.31 -1.64 12.35
CA GLY A 36 -19.50 -2.84 13.18
C GLY A 36 -19.05 -4.15 12.51
N ASP A 37 -18.59 -4.09 11.26
CA ASP A 37 -17.99 -5.23 10.56
C ASP A 37 -16.47 -5.08 10.51
N SER A 38 -15.77 -6.21 10.53
CA SER A 38 -14.31 -6.29 10.38
C SER A 38 -13.87 -6.73 8.99
N ALA A 39 -14.79 -7.23 8.16
CA ALA A 39 -14.50 -7.69 6.80
C ALA A 39 -14.24 -6.53 5.84
N VAL A 40 -13.25 -6.71 4.97
CA VAL A 40 -12.97 -5.77 3.88
C VAL A 40 -14.07 -5.84 2.83
N ILE A 41 -14.55 -4.67 2.39
CA ILE A 41 -15.50 -4.59 1.28
C ILE A 41 -14.72 -4.71 -0.04
N GLU A 42 -14.90 -5.84 -0.72
CA GLU A 42 -14.28 -6.13 -2.01
C GLU A 42 -14.92 -5.36 -3.18
N GLY A 43 -14.15 -5.15 -4.25
CA GLY A 43 -14.58 -4.55 -5.52
C GLY A 43 -14.71 -3.02 -5.53
N LEU A 44 -14.28 -2.33 -4.48
CA LEU A 44 -14.34 -0.88 -4.42
C LEU A 44 -13.28 -0.24 -5.32
N ARG A 45 -13.61 0.94 -5.87
CA ARG A 45 -12.64 1.80 -6.53
C ARG A 45 -12.06 2.76 -5.50
N ILE A 46 -10.76 2.67 -5.28
CA ILE A 46 -10.05 3.46 -4.27
C ILE A 46 -8.94 4.24 -4.96
N THR A 47 -8.99 5.55 -4.85
CA THR A 47 -8.14 6.50 -5.59
C THR A 47 -7.33 7.36 -4.63
N LEU A 48 -6.03 7.46 -4.84
CA LEU A 48 -5.15 8.40 -4.17
C LEU A 48 -5.25 9.77 -4.84
N LEU A 49 -5.62 10.77 -4.06
CA LEU A 49 -5.70 12.16 -4.47
C LEU A 49 -4.47 12.93 -3.94
N ASP A 50 -3.93 13.79 -4.80
CA ASP A 50 -2.83 14.69 -4.47
C ASP A 50 -3.29 15.89 -3.61
N SER A 51 -2.38 16.83 -3.35
CA SER A 51 -2.66 18.05 -2.58
C SER A 51 -3.71 18.97 -3.21
N ASN A 52 -3.99 18.80 -4.51
CA ASN A 52 -4.99 19.57 -5.24
C ASN A 52 -6.33 18.82 -5.36
N ASN A 53 -6.45 17.64 -4.74
CA ASN A 53 -7.59 16.73 -4.85
C ASN A 53 -7.77 16.12 -6.25
N LEU A 54 -6.71 16.06 -7.04
CA LEU A 54 -6.70 15.36 -8.32
C LEU A 54 -6.11 13.96 -8.16
N PRO A 55 -6.52 12.97 -8.97
CA PRO A 55 -5.87 11.67 -8.97
C PRO A 55 -4.35 11.81 -9.13
N LEU A 56 -3.59 11.11 -8.30
CA LEU A 56 -2.14 11.18 -8.33
C LEU A 56 -1.59 10.81 -9.71
N MET A 57 -0.76 11.70 -10.25
CA MET A 57 0.03 11.45 -11.45
C MET A 57 1.50 11.33 -11.06
N HIS A 58 2.18 10.31 -11.59
CA HIS A 58 3.63 10.15 -11.48
C HIS A 58 4.24 10.18 -12.88
N GLN A 59 5.10 11.15 -13.15
CA GLN A 59 5.77 11.31 -14.46
C GLN A 59 4.79 11.33 -15.66
N GLY A 60 3.60 11.90 -15.49
CA GLY A 60 2.58 11.96 -16.54
C GLY A 60 1.72 10.70 -16.70
N HIS A 61 1.92 9.69 -15.85
CA HIS A 61 1.11 8.47 -15.80
C HIS A 61 0.23 8.44 -14.55
N ALA A 62 -0.98 7.88 -14.69
CA ALA A 62 -1.88 7.66 -13.56
C ALA A 62 -1.24 6.67 -12.56
N TRP A 63 -1.18 7.07 -11.28
CA TRP A 63 -0.55 6.31 -10.21
C TRP A 63 -1.38 6.36 -8.93
N ASP A 64 -2.69 6.32 -9.10
CA ASP A 64 -3.68 6.68 -8.11
C ASP A 64 -4.51 5.49 -7.62
N LEU A 65 -4.58 4.41 -8.40
CA LEU A 65 -5.52 3.33 -8.15
C LEU A 65 -4.97 2.25 -7.22
N PHE A 66 -5.58 2.08 -6.05
CA PHE A 66 -5.28 0.97 -5.15
C PHE A 66 -5.81 -0.35 -5.71
N ARG A 67 -5.16 -1.45 -5.32
CA ARG A 67 -5.48 -2.83 -5.75
C ARG A 67 -5.73 -3.72 -4.54
N PRO A 68 -6.62 -4.72 -4.61
CA PRO A 68 -6.75 -5.73 -3.57
C PRO A 68 -5.44 -6.52 -3.40
N ASN A 69 -5.02 -6.72 -2.16
CA ASN A 69 -3.85 -7.54 -1.79
C ASN A 69 -4.22 -9.04 -1.79
N SER A 70 -4.62 -9.56 -2.95
CA SER A 70 -5.33 -10.86 -3.04
C SER A 70 -4.61 -11.93 -3.86
N ASP A 71 -3.44 -11.64 -4.42
CA ASP A 71 -2.68 -12.63 -5.19
C ASP A 71 -1.68 -13.38 -4.29
N TYR A 72 -2.17 -14.46 -3.68
CA TYR A 72 -1.35 -15.33 -2.84
C TYR A 72 -0.25 -16.08 -3.63
N GLU A 73 -0.43 -16.30 -4.94
CA GLU A 73 0.59 -16.88 -5.82
C GLU A 73 1.69 -15.85 -6.12
N ALA A 74 1.36 -14.57 -6.27
CA ALA A 74 2.34 -13.48 -6.33
C ALA A 74 3.10 -13.26 -5.02
N CYS A 75 2.60 -13.72 -3.86
CA CYS A 75 3.43 -13.75 -2.64
C CYS A 75 4.61 -14.73 -2.79
N ALA A 76 4.46 -15.80 -3.58
CA ALA A 76 5.47 -16.85 -3.73
C ALA A 76 6.57 -16.51 -4.75
N HIS A 77 6.38 -15.47 -5.56
CA HIS A 77 7.28 -15.06 -6.63
C HIS A 77 7.82 -13.64 -6.43
N TRP A 78 8.97 -13.33 -7.04
CA TRP A 78 9.61 -12.01 -6.95
C TRP A 78 8.66 -10.91 -7.45
N GLN A 79 8.40 -9.92 -6.59
CA GLN A 79 7.38 -8.88 -6.77
C GLN A 79 7.89 -7.64 -7.52
N GLY A 80 8.80 -7.83 -8.46
CA GLY A 80 9.26 -6.71 -9.27
C GLY A 80 8.20 -6.24 -10.25
N GLY A 81 8.27 -4.96 -10.61
CA GLY A 81 7.30 -4.35 -11.51
C GLY A 81 6.03 -3.87 -10.83
N PHE A 82 5.94 -3.82 -9.50
CA PHE A 82 4.86 -3.09 -8.80
C PHE A 82 4.66 -1.66 -9.36
N MET A 83 5.74 -1.04 -9.83
CA MET A 83 5.72 0.26 -10.53
C MET A 83 4.99 0.25 -11.89
N ALA A 84 4.89 -0.90 -12.54
CA ALA A 84 4.10 -1.06 -13.77
C ALA A 84 2.64 -1.49 -13.48
N GLY A 85 2.21 -1.45 -12.21
CA GLY A 85 0.85 -1.82 -11.82
C GLY A 85 0.59 -3.33 -11.78
N TYR A 86 1.64 -4.16 -11.73
CA TYR A 86 1.51 -5.59 -11.48
C TYR A 86 0.92 -5.85 -10.09
N GLN A 87 0.26 -7.01 -9.95
CA GLN A 87 -0.27 -7.46 -8.67
C GLN A 87 0.87 -7.65 -7.67
N VAL A 88 0.63 -7.24 -6.44
CA VAL A 88 1.57 -7.30 -5.33
C VAL A 88 0.89 -8.01 -4.17
N CYS A 89 1.70 -8.69 -3.37
CA CYS A 89 1.25 -9.31 -2.14
C CYS A 89 2.12 -8.85 -0.98
N PHE A 90 1.49 -8.25 0.01
CA PHE A 90 2.11 -7.89 1.27
C PHE A 90 1.44 -8.68 2.39
N PRO A 91 2.10 -9.68 3.00
CA PRO A 91 1.50 -10.49 4.07
C PRO A 91 0.86 -9.65 5.18
N PHE A 92 1.54 -8.58 5.61
CA PHE A 92 1.04 -7.62 6.61
C PHE A 92 -0.25 -6.89 6.21
N ALA A 93 -0.53 -6.76 4.90
CA ALA A 93 -1.71 -6.07 4.39
C ALA A 93 -2.94 -6.98 4.30
N LYS A 94 -2.82 -8.30 4.52
CA LYS A 94 -3.96 -9.25 4.50
C LYS A 94 -4.83 -9.10 3.24
N ASP A 95 -6.13 -8.90 3.38
CA ASP A 95 -7.12 -8.70 2.32
C ASP A 95 -7.35 -7.22 1.96
N ASN A 96 -6.57 -6.30 2.54
CA ASN A 96 -6.74 -4.86 2.33
C ASN A 96 -6.34 -4.41 0.93
N TYR A 97 -6.64 -3.15 0.62
CA TYR A 97 -6.23 -2.52 -0.62
C TYR A 97 -4.87 -1.85 -0.45
N VAL A 98 -3.98 -2.02 -1.42
CA VAL A 98 -2.61 -1.51 -1.38
C VAL A 98 -2.32 -0.64 -2.60
N LEU A 99 -1.51 0.38 -2.40
CA LEU A 99 -0.91 1.18 -3.46
C LEU A 99 0.54 1.44 -3.12
N VAL A 100 1.43 1.05 -4.03
CA VAL A 100 2.87 1.31 -3.91
C VAL A 100 3.20 2.60 -4.67
N ILE A 101 3.79 3.55 -3.97
CA ILE A 101 4.20 4.85 -4.49
C ILE A 101 5.72 5.03 -4.30
N PRO A 102 6.38 5.87 -5.10
CA PRO A 102 7.73 6.32 -4.80
C PRO A 102 7.85 6.95 -3.40
N THR A 103 9.00 6.79 -2.74
CA THR A 103 9.30 7.51 -1.51
C THR A 103 9.41 9.02 -1.78
N GLY A 104 9.08 9.83 -0.78
CA GLY A 104 9.27 11.28 -0.83
C GLY A 104 8.00 12.10 -1.09
N TYR A 105 6.87 11.45 -1.36
CA TYR A 105 5.57 12.13 -1.32
C TYR A 105 5.23 12.57 0.11
N ASP A 106 4.70 13.80 0.23
CA ASP A 106 4.15 14.32 1.48
C ASP A 106 2.70 13.84 1.64
N THR A 107 2.52 12.65 2.20
CA THR A 107 1.21 12.02 2.34
C THR A 107 0.26 12.80 3.25
N SER A 108 0.76 13.68 4.12
CA SER A 108 -0.10 14.53 4.97
C SER A 108 -0.97 15.51 4.19
N LYS A 109 -0.65 15.76 2.92
CA LYS A 109 -1.42 16.62 2.01
C LYS A 109 -2.33 15.82 1.08
N MET A 110 -2.28 14.49 1.14
CA MET A 110 -2.97 13.59 0.22
C MET A 110 -4.26 13.05 0.84
N LYS A 111 -5.12 12.46 0.01
CA LYS A 111 -6.40 11.90 0.44
C LYS A 111 -6.70 10.60 -0.28
N VAL A 112 -7.50 9.76 0.34
CA VAL A 112 -8.05 8.56 -0.30
C VAL A 112 -9.53 8.82 -0.60
N LEU A 113 -9.92 8.62 -1.85
CA LEU A 113 -11.30 8.60 -2.31
C LEU A 113 -11.75 7.16 -2.48
N VAL A 114 -12.77 6.75 -1.74
CA VAL A 114 -13.39 5.42 -1.81
C VAL A 114 -14.76 5.53 -2.47
N GLN A 115 -14.98 4.74 -3.52
CA GLN A 115 -16.20 4.73 -4.31
C GLN A 115 -16.70 3.30 -4.53
N ASP A 116 -18.01 3.09 -4.35
CA ASP A 116 -18.66 1.83 -4.69
C ASP A 116 -19.16 1.84 -6.14
N GLU A 117 -18.24 1.56 -7.05
CA GLU A 117 -18.51 1.47 -8.50
C GLU A 117 -18.74 0.03 -8.98
N ARG A 118 -18.88 -0.95 -8.06
CA ARG A 118 -19.04 -2.38 -8.39
C ARG A 118 -20.11 -2.57 -9.47
N PRO A 119 -19.98 -3.49 -10.43
CA PRO A 119 -21.06 -3.73 -11.37
C PRO A 119 -22.34 -4.14 -10.62
N ARG A 120 -23.52 -3.77 -11.13
CA ARG A 120 -24.80 -4.24 -10.58
C ARG A 120 -25.05 -5.71 -10.97
N SER A 121 -24.07 -6.59 -10.75
CA SER A 121 -24.01 -7.92 -11.37
C SER A 121 -25.06 -8.93 -10.88
N HIS A 122 -25.93 -8.57 -9.93
CA HIS A 122 -27.10 -9.37 -9.57
C HIS A 122 -28.33 -8.52 -9.30
N VAL A 123 -28.69 -7.61 -10.23
CA VAL A 123 -30.07 -7.13 -10.25
C VAL A 123 -30.93 -8.33 -10.64
N ASP A 124 -31.56 -8.98 -9.66
CA ASP A 124 -32.73 -9.78 -9.96
C ASP A 124 -33.83 -8.79 -10.40
N VAL A 125 -33.83 -8.46 -11.69
CA VAL A 125 -34.76 -7.50 -12.31
C VAL A 125 -36.20 -7.93 -12.04
N ARG A 126 -36.44 -9.23 -11.85
CA ARG A 126 -37.76 -9.78 -11.50
C ARG A 126 -38.16 -9.44 -10.05
N ARG A 127 -37.19 -9.27 -9.14
CA ARG A 127 -37.43 -8.92 -7.73
C ARG A 127 -37.25 -7.43 -7.42
N ARG A 128 -36.72 -6.61 -8.33
CA ARG A 128 -36.38 -5.18 -8.12
C ARG A 128 -35.48 -4.93 -6.90
N ILE A 129 -34.64 -5.90 -6.55
CA ILE A 129 -33.66 -5.73 -5.47
C ILE A 129 -32.40 -5.18 -6.11
N TRP A 130 -32.12 -3.91 -5.83
CA TRP A 130 -30.86 -3.28 -6.22
C TRP A 130 -29.80 -3.62 -5.17
N PRO A 131 -28.54 -3.90 -5.56
CA PRO A 131 -27.47 -4.04 -4.58
C PRO A 131 -27.32 -2.73 -3.82
N GLU A 132 -27.32 -2.81 -2.49
CA GLU A 132 -27.08 -1.66 -1.63
C GLU A 132 -25.69 -1.09 -1.95
N ARG A 133 -25.59 0.23 -2.03
CA ARG A 133 -24.35 0.93 -2.34
C ARG A 133 -23.82 1.60 -1.11
N TYR A 134 -22.50 1.64 -0.99
CA TYR A 134 -21.87 2.50 -0.01
C TYR A 134 -21.74 3.93 -0.54
N THR A 135 -21.95 4.89 0.36
CA THR A 135 -21.72 6.31 0.09
C THR A 135 -20.23 6.54 -0.16
N GLN A 136 -19.92 7.37 -1.16
CA GLN A 136 -18.54 7.79 -1.43
C GLN A 136 -17.93 8.49 -0.22
N LYS A 137 -16.63 8.27 0.00
CA LYS A 137 -15.93 8.86 1.16
C LYS A 137 -14.55 9.36 0.75
N VAL A 138 -14.22 10.57 1.19
CA VAL A 138 -12.87 11.14 1.10
C VAL A 138 -12.27 11.14 2.49
N VAL A 139 -11.08 10.54 2.64
CA VAL A 139 -10.37 10.43 3.91
C VAL A 139 -9.00 11.09 3.76
N PRO A 140 -8.67 12.13 4.56
CA PRO A 140 -7.33 12.71 4.54
C PRO A 140 -6.31 11.72 5.11
N LEU A 141 -5.12 11.71 4.50
CA LEU A 141 -4.01 10.91 4.99
C LEU A 141 -3.14 11.71 5.97
N THR A 142 -2.40 10.99 6.80
CA THR A 142 -1.36 11.51 7.69
C THR A 142 0.03 11.27 7.10
N ALA A 143 1.04 11.90 7.70
CA ALA A 143 2.44 11.64 7.37
C ALA A 143 2.88 10.19 7.69
N PHE A 144 2.03 9.40 8.37
CA PHE A 144 2.35 8.06 8.86
C PHE A 144 1.54 6.96 8.19
N ASP A 145 0.68 7.32 7.23
CA ASP A 145 -0.15 6.35 6.50
C ASP A 145 0.61 5.70 5.33
N SER A 146 1.90 6.04 5.18
CA SER A 146 2.80 5.52 4.15
C SER A 146 3.99 4.83 4.78
N TYR A 147 4.16 3.56 4.47
CA TYR A 147 5.19 2.69 5.04
C TYR A 147 6.27 2.47 4.01
N ARG A 148 7.51 2.88 4.31
CA ARG A 148 8.64 2.63 3.42
C ARG A 148 8.85 1.13 3.26
N LEU A 149 8.97 0.65 2.03
CA LEU A 149 9.27 -0.75 1.76
C LEU A 149 10.80 -0.93 1.87
N CYS A 150 11.26 -1.67 2.88
CA CYS A 150 12.64 -2.15 2.95
C CYS A 150 12.72 -3.51 3.67
N GLY A 151 13.59 -4.41 3.21
CA GLY A 151 13.87 -5.71 3.87
C GLY A 151 13.22 -6.94 3.23
N VAL A 152 13.19 -8.04 3.98
CA VAL A 152 12.48 -9.30 3.67
C VAL A 152 11.08 -9.16 4.26
N TYR A 153 10.05 -9.15 3.42
CA TYR A 153 8.65 -8.83 3.78
C TYR A 153 7.92 -9.98 4.47
N ASP A 154 8.55 -10.55 5.49
CA ASP A 154 7.89 -11.46 6.41
C ASP A 154 7.07 -10.66 7.43
N GLU A 155 5.96 -11.22 7.91
CA GLU A 155 4.90 -10.56 8.70
C GLU A 155 5.38 -9.90 10.01
N GLU A 156 6.65 -10.05 10.37
CA GLU A 156 7.21 -9.75 11.69
C GLU A 156 8.15 -8.54 11.74
N VAL A 157 8.59 -7.97 10.61
CA VAL A 157 9.74 -7.03 10.62
C VAL A 157 9.42 -5.66 9.98
N TYR A 158 8.44 -4.96 10.52
CA TYR A 158 8.53 -3.49 10.56
C TYR A 158 9.01 -3.08 11.95
N PRO A 159 10.17 -2.41 12.09
CA PRO A 159 10.75 -2.13 13.39
C PRO A 159 9.78 -1.30 14.23
N HIS A 160 9.56 -1.75 15.46
CA HIS A 160 8.78 -1.03 16.46
C HIS A 160 9.33 0.39 16.59
N THR A 161 8.52 1.37 16.21
CA THR A 161 8.74 2.75 16.60
C THR A 161 7.99 2.93 17.92
N GLU A 162 8.68 3.38 18.98
CA GLU A 162 8.07 3.53 20.31
C GLU A 162 6.74 4.30 20.23
N GLY A 163 5.69 3.68 20.78
CA GLY A 163 4.34 4.26 20.85
C GLY A 163 3.46 4.04 19.62
N ARG A 164 3.85 3.19 18.64
CA ARG A 164 3.04 2.95 17.43
C ARG A 164 3.01 1.48 16.99
N PRO A 165 1.90 1.00 16.40
CA PRO A 165 1.88 -0.29 15.74
C PRO A 165 2.85 -0.28 14.54
N ASN A 166 3.49 -1.42 14.28
CA ASN A 166 4.45 -1.61 13.19
C ASN A 166 3.83 -1.34 11.81
N PHE A 167 2.51 -1.52 11.73
CA PHE A 167 1.68 -1.28 10.56
C PHE A 167 0.24 -1.03 11.02
N ALA A 168 -0.41 -0.01 10.45
CA ALA A 168 -1.83 0.28 10.62
C ALA A 168 -2.41 0.76 9.29
N PRO A 169 -3.45 0.08 8.76
CA PRO A 169 -4.11 0.54 7.55
C PRO A 169 -4.91 1.82 7.82
N VAL A 170 -5.11 2.61 6.78
CA VAL A 170 -6.07 3.71 6.78
C VAL A 170 -7.47 3.10 6.90
N ASP A 171 -8.08 3.27 8.07
CA ASP A 171 -9.36 2.65 8.39
C ASP A 171 -10.52 3.48 7.83
N VAL A 172 -11.32 2.87 6.94
CA VAL A 172 -12.39 3.58 6.23
C VAL A 172 -13.74 2.91 6.47
N ILE A 173 -14.46 3.41 7.48
CA ILE A 173 -15.83 3.00 7.76
C ILE A 173 -16.78 3.59 6.70
N LEU A 174 -17.46 2.72 5.95
CA LEU A 174 -18.45 3.06 4.94
C LEU A 174 -19.88 2.91 5.47
N ARG A 175 -20.78 3.74 4.94
CA ARG A 175 -22.22 3.72 5.24
C ARG A 175 -23.00 3.45 3.96
N LEU A 176 -24.11 2.75 4.07
CA LEU A 176 -25.04 2.57 2.96
C LEU A 176 -25.62 3.91 2.51
N GLN A 177 -25.88 4.02 1.22
CA GLN A 177 -26.47 5.18 0.53
C GLN A 177 -27.99 5.22 0.68
#